data_AF-A0A966UQK8-F1
#
_entry.id   AF-A0A966UQK8-F1
#
_cell.length_a   1.000
_cell.length_b   1.000
_cell.length_c   1.000
_cell.angle_alpha   90.00
_cell.angle_beta   90.00
_cell.angle_gamma   90.00
#
_symmetry.space_group_name_H-M   'P 1'
#
loop_
_entity.id
_entity.type
_entity.pdbx_description
1 polymer ?
#
loop_
_entity_poly.entity_id
_entity_poly.type
_entity_poly.pdbx_seq_one_letter_code
_entity_poly.pdbx_strand_id
1 'polypeptide(L)'
;MNQQIKTTPKDFFYHLTATIALYLGLIALINLCFSFINYYFPDKLAGYFYSSDVAWPISMLIVLVPILFVLEWLIKKDIKSIPEKAEIWIRRWRIFTTLFLTGAVIAGDLITLINTYLNGEISVRFIYKVLAILIILGVVFAYYILEKINPDSKGKTVLSYAGLAIVVASIIVGFITVGSPTKQRNIRFDNQRISDLQTIQSNVVSSWQQKGKLPAKLSDLNDALYGVSIPKDPEDSSDYVYNIKGDKSFEVCAKFSLKTEDTKGKGAYGAGYSYDTSYPIYAGDTANWKHEAGLACFTRTIDPDKFPLNKSLEPRE
;
A
#
# COMPACT_ATOMS: atom_id res chain seq x y z
N MET A 1 -6.54 29.36 -48.72
CA MET A 1 -7.44 28.29 -48.23
C MET A 1 -6.73 27.58 -47.10
N ASN A 2 -7.12 27.85 -45.86
CA ASN A 2 -6.52 27.22 -44.69
C ASN A 2 -7.11 25.80 -44.60
N GLN A 3 -6.48 24.81 -45.23
CA GLN A 3 -6.90 23.42 -45.07
C GLN A 3 -6.62 23.03 -43.62
N GLN A 4 -7.66 23.09 -42.78
CA GLN A 4 -7.61 22.49 -41.46
C GLN A 4 -7.38 20.98 -41.66
N ILE A 5 -6.17 20.50 -41.40
CA ILE A 5 -5.94 19.05 -41.30
C ILE A 5 -6.94 18.51 -40.28
N LYS A 6 -7.83 17.63 -40.74
CA LYS A 6 -8.78 16.93 -39.87
C LYS A 6 -7.97 15.98 -39.00
N THR A 7 -8.20 16.04 -37.69
CA THR A 7 -7.62 15.09 -36.73
C THR A 7 -7.97 13.67 -37.16
N THR A 8 -6.95 12.86 -37.40
CA THR A 8 -7.18 11.44 -37.69
C THR A 8 -7.55 10.70 -36.40
N PRO A 9 -8.28 9.57 -36.48
CA PRO A 9 -8.56 8.74 -35.31
C PRO A 9 -7.27 8.35 -34.56
N LYS A 10 -6.19 8.04 -35.30
CA LYS A 10 -4.87 7.74 -34.73
C LYS A 10 -4.33 8.89 -33.86
N ASP A 11 -4.38 10.12 -34.37
CA ASP A 11 -3.91 11.30 -33.63
C ASP A 11 -4.74 11.51 -32.35
N PHE A 12 -6.06 11.34 -32.44
CA PHE A 12 -6.95 11.42 -31.29
C PHE A 12 -6.58 10.40 -30.20
N PHE A 13 -6.42 9.12 -30.58
CA PHE A 13 -6.03 8.08 -29.64
C PHE A 13 -4.66 8.34 -29.00
N TYR A 14 -3.65 8.74 -29.77
CA TYR A 14 -2.32 9.01 -29.21
C TYR A 14 -2.35 10.13 -28.17
N HIS A 15 -3.00 11.24 -28.48
CA HIS A 15 -3.07 12.37 -27.57
C HIS A 15 -3.93 12.07 -26.34
N LEU A 16 -5.07 11.38 -26.51
CA LEU A 16 -5.95 11.01 -25.40
C LEU A 16 -5.27 10.02 -24.46
N THR A 17 -4.69 8.93 -24.99
CA THR A 17 -3.99 7.92 -24.18
C THR A 17 -2.78 8.51 -23.48
N ALA A 18 -2.01 9.39 -24.14
CA ALA A 18 -0.90 10.10 -23.47
C ALA A 18 -1.40 10.98 -22.32
N THR A 19 -2.56 11.64 -22.48
CA THR A 19 -3.17 12.47 -21.42
C THR A 19 -3.58 11.60 -20.22
N ILE A 20 -4.26 10.48 -20.49
CA ILE A 20 -4.67 9.52 -19.44
C ILE A 20 -3.44 8.95 -18.73
N ALA A 21 -2.43 8.51 -19.47
CA ALA A 21 -1.21 7.96 -18.90
C ALA A 21 -0.46 8.99 -18.03
N LEU A 22 -0.41 10.26 -18.47
CA LEU A 22 0.16 11.34 -17.66
C LEU A 22 -0.62 11.53 -16.35
N TYR A 23 -1.94 11.69 -16.41
CA TYR A 23 -2.72 12.01 -15.21
C TYR A 23 -2.76 10.86 -14.21
N LEU A 24 -2.97 9.63 -14.69
CA LEU A 24 -2.89 8.44 -13.84
C LEU A 24 -1.47 8.23 -13.28
N GLY A 25 -0.44 8.51 -14.07
CA GLY A 25 0.95 8.49 -13.62
C GLY A 25 1.24 9.54 -12.54
N LEU A 26 0.70 10.76 -12.66
CA LEU A 26 0.83 11.81 -11.64
C LEU A 26 0.11 11.44 -10.35
N ILE A 27 -1.11 10.92 -10.44
CA ILE A 27 -1.86 10.43 -9.27
C ILE A 27 -1.06 9.32 -8.58
N ALA A 28 -0.53 8.36 -9.34
CA ALA A 28 0.32 7.31 -8.80
C ALA A 28 1.57 7.87 -8.11
N LEU A 29 2.30 8.79 -8.74
CA LEU A 29 3.49 9.40 -8.16
C LEU A 29 3.19 10.17 -6.87
N ILE A 30 2.11 10.95 -6.84
CA ILE A 30 1.67 11.70 -5.66
C ILE A 30 1.31 10.73 -4.52
N ASN A 31 0.52 9.70 -4.81
CA ASN A 31 0.16 8.68 -3.82
C ASN A 31 1.39 7.96 -3.27
N LEU A 32 2.35 7.64 -4.12
CA LEU A 32 3.61 7.02 -3.70
C LEU A 32 4.42 7.92 -2.76
N CYS A 33 4.54 9.21 -3.08
CA CYS A 33 5.16 10.19 -2.19
C CYS A 33 4.42 10.30 -0.86
N PHE A 34 3.08 10.27 -0.88
CA PHE A 34 2.27 10.31 0.33
C PHE A 34 2.50 9.07 1.21
N SER A 35 2.61 7.89 0.60
CA SER A 35 2.96 6.65 1.30
C SER A 35 4.32 6.75 1.98
N PHE A 36 5.33 7.34 1.34
CA PHE A 36 6.63 7.59 1.97
C PHE A 36 6.52 8.56 3.14
N ILE A 37 5.81 9.68 2.95
CA ILE A 37 5.61 10.67 4.01
C ILE A 37 4.91 10.05 5.22
N ASN A 38 3.87 9.25 5.00
CA ASN A 38 3.16 8.57 6.09
C ASN A 38 4.09 7.56 6.81
N TYR A 39 4.90 6.81 6.06
CA TYR A 39 5.81 5.82 6.63
C TYR A 39 6.93 6.42 7.49
N TYR A 40 7.59 7.49 7.00
CA TYR A 40 8.74 8.10 7.68
C TYR A 40 8.37 9.08 8.79
N PHE A 41 7.19 9.68 8.73
CA PHE A 41 6.71 10.60 9.75
C PHE A 41 5.50 10.02 10.45
N PRO A 42 5.56 9.04 11.38
CA PRO A 42 4.39 8.43 12.03
C PRO A 42 3.49 9.45 12.79
N ASP A 43 2.18 9.21 12.83
CA ASP A 43 1.19 9.97 13.62
C ASP A 43 0.32 9.02 14.43
N LYS A 44 0.11 9.32 15.71
CA LYS A 44 -0.65 8.47 16.64
C LYS A 44 -2.12 8.27 16.24
N LEU A 45 -2.70 9.22 15.51
CA LEU A 45 -4.09 9.17 15.04
C LEU A 45 -4.26 8.47 13.69
N ALA A 46 -3.16 8.12 13.02
CA ALA A 46 -3.21 7.46 11.73
C ALA A 46 -3.32 5.92 11.85
N GLY A 47 -3.83 5.29 10.78
CA GLY A 47 -4.00 3.85 10.71
C GLY A 47 -2.70 3.07 10.50
N TYR A 48 -2.84 1.80 10.14
CA TYR A 48 -1.73 0.94 9.78
C TYR A 48 -1.23 1.23 8.37
N PHE A 49 0.07 1.09 8.16
CA PHE A 49 0.67 1.12 6.84
C PHE A 49 0.57 -0.24 6.15
N TYR A 50 0.14 -0.27 4.90
CA TYR A 50 0.04 -1.48 4.10
C TYR A 50 1.02 -1.45 2.92
N SER A 51 1.56 -2.61 2.56
CA SER A 51 2.44 -2.70 1.40
C SER A 51 1.74 -2.40 0.07
N SER A 52 0.41 -2.57 0.02
CA SER A 52 -0.44 -2.18 -1.11
C SER A 52 -0.42 -0.67 -1.37
N ASP A 53 -0.25 0.16 -0.33
CA ASP A 53 -0.15 1.63 -0.42
C ASP A 53 1.04 2.09 -1.27
N VAL A 54 2.02 1.21 -1.49
CA VAL A 54 3.21 1.45 -2.32
C VAL A 54 3.19 0.60 -3.59
N ALA A 55 2.79 -0.67 -3.48
CA ALA A 55 2.79 -1.60 -4.60
C ALA A 55 1.87 -1.15 -5.75
N TRP A 56 0.70 -0.59 -5.44
CA TRP A 56 -0.26 -0.15 -6.46
C TRP A 56 0.28 1.05 -7.26
N PRO A 57 0.74 2.16 -6.63
CA PRO A 57 1.42 3.24 -7.34
C PRO A 57 2.62 2.80 -8.18
N ILE A 58 3.51 1.94 -7.65
CA ILE A 58 4.67 1.46 -8.39
C ILE A 58 4.24 0.72 -9.66
N SER A 59 3.23 -0.16 -9.55
CA SER A 59 2.70 -0.92 -10.68
C SER A 59 2.16 0.00 -11.78
N MET A 60 1.42 1.04 -11.39
CA MET A 60 0.92 2.05 -12.33
C MET A 60 2.07 2.80 -13.01
N LEU A 61 3.11 3.21 -12.27
CA LEU A 61 4.25 3.95 -12.83
C LEU A 61 5.06 3.09 -13.80
N ILE A 62 5.35 1.83 -13.45
CA ILE A 62 6.11 0.90 -14.31
C ILE A 62 5.41 0.70 -15.66
N VAL A 63 4.09 0.69 -15.70
CA VAL A 63 3.32 0.48 -16.94
C VAL A 63 3.08 1.80 -17.69
N LEU A 64 2.59 2.83 -17.00
CA LEU A 64 2.13 4.07 -17.64
C LEU A 64 3.27 4.95 -18.12
N VAL A 65 4.41 4.97 -17.45
CA VAL A 65 5.53 5.85 -17.82
C VAL A 65 6.16 5.41 -19.15
N PRO A 66 6.50 4.13 -19.39
CA PRO A 66 6.94 3.69 -20.71
C PRO A 66 5.92 3.98 -21.82
N ILE A 67 4.62 3.74 -21.55
CA ILE A 67 3.54 4.05 -22.51
C ILE A 67 3.54 5.54 -22.85
N LEU A 68 3.61 6.42 -21.86
CA LEU A 68 3.66 7.86 -22.05
C LEU A 68 4.86 8.28 -22.91
N PHE A 69 6.06 7.78 -22.60
CA PHE A 69 7.27 8.10 -23.35
C PHE A 69 7.20 7.63 -24.80
N VAL A 70 6.68 6.43 -25.05
CA VAL A 70 6.49 5.90 -26.40
C VAL A 70 5.47 6.75 -27.18
N LEU A 71 4.34 7.10 -26.57
CA LEU A 71 3.33 7.94 -27.22
C LEU A 71 3.85 9.35 -27.51
N GLU A 72 4.56 9.98 -26.57
CA GLU A 72 5.18 11.29 -26.79
C GLU A 72 6.26 11.24 -27.89
N TRP A 73 7.01 10.14 -27.98
CA TRP A 73 7.95 9.92 -29.08
C TRP A 73 7.23 9.78 -30.44
N LEU A 74 6.16 8.99 -30.50
CA LEU A 74 5.35 8.83 -31.71
C LEU A 74 4.70 10.15 -32.15
N ILE A 75 4.14 10.92 -31.22
CA ILE A 75 3.56 12.24 -31.48
C ILE A 75 4.63 13.20 -32.00
N LYS A 76 5.79 13.28 -31.35
CA LYS A 76 6.91 14.14 -31.81
C LYS A 76 7.41 13.74 -33.19
N LYS A 77 7.48 12.43 -33.48
CA LYS A 77 7.89 11.91 -34.79
C LYS A 77 6.88 12.30 -35.88
N ASP A 78 5.58 12.18 -35.60
CA ASP A 78 4.52 12.56 -36.53
C ASP A 78 4.53 14.09 -36.79
N ILE A 79 4.76 14.91 -35.76
CA ILE A 79 4.86 16.38 -35.91
C ILE A 79 6.10 16.79 -36.72
N LYS A 80 7.25 16.14 -36.50
CA LYS A 80 8.45 16.42 -37.31
C LYS A 80 8.27 16.07 -38.79
N SER A 81 7.46 15.04 -39.07
CA SER A 81 7.19 14.60 -40.44
C SER A 81 6.12 15.47 -41.12
N ILE A 82 5.12 15.93 -40.35
CA ILE A 82 4.01 16.76 -40.83
C ILE A 82 3.85 17.94 -39.85
N PRO A 83 4.54 19.09 -40.09
CA PRO A 83 4.55 20.22 -39.16
C PRO A 83 3.16 20.78 -38.82
N GLU A 84 2.21 20.68 -39.75
CA GLU A 84 0.82 21.11 -39.57
C GLU A 84 0.10 20.35 -38.43
N LYS A 85 0.57 19.14 -38.06
CA LYS A 85 0.04 18.40 -36.91
C LYS A 85 0.35 19.07 -35.57
N ALA A 86 1.28 20.01 -35.50
CA ALA A 86 1.56 20.75 -34.26
C ALA A 86 0.35 21.57 -33.78
N GLU A 87 -0.51 22.00 -34.71
CA GLU A 87 -1.63 22.92 -34.43
C GLU A 87 -2.98 22.24 -34.32
N ILE A 88 -3.02 20.90 -34.28
CA ILE A 88 -4.27 20.15 -34.13
C ILE A 88 -4.95 20.49 -32.81
N TRP A 89 -6.28 20.52 -32.86
CA TRP A 89 -7.11 20.94 -31.73
C TRP A 89 -6.84 20.09 -30.48
N ILE A 90 -6.64 18.77 -30.64
CA ILE A 90 -6.46 17.84 -29.52
C ILE A 90 -5.14 18.07 -28.77
N ARG A 91 -4.06 18.46 -29.47
CA ARG A 91 -2.78 18.81 -28.83
C ARG A 91 -2.92 20.11 -28.05
N ARG A 92 -3.52 21.14 -28.67
CA ARG A 92 -3.78 22.43 -28.00
C ARG A 92 -4.65 22.21 -26.76
N TRP A 93 -5.74 21.47 -26.90
CA TRP A 93 -6.64 21.12 -25.80
C TRP A 93 -5.89 20.44 -24.66
N ARG A 94 -5.10 19.40 -24.94
CA ARG A 94 -4.25 18.74 -23.94
C ARG A 94 -3.36 19.73 -23.19
N ILE A 95 -2.63 20.59 -23.89
CA ILE A 95 -1.72 21.57 -23.26
C ILE A 95 -2.47 22.53 -22.35
N PHE A 96 -3.55 23.15 -22.85
CA PHE A 96 -4.31 24.13 -22.06
C PHE A 96 -5.05 23.48 -20.89
N THR A 97 -5.62 22.30 -21.06
CA THR A 97 -6.27 21.55 -19.98
C THR A 97 -5.26 21.15 -18.91
N THR A 98 -4.06 20.67 -19.26
CA THR A 98 -3.04 20.33 -18.27
C THR A 98 -2.58 21.57 -17.49
N LEU A 99 -2.31 22.69 -18.16
CA LEU A 99 -1.93 23.95 -17.50
C LEU A 99 -3.03 24.47 -16.56
N PHE A 100 -4.29 24.43 -17.00
CA PHE A 100 -5.42 24.84 -16.18
C PHE A 100 -5.58 23.94 -14.94
N LEU A 101 -5.58 22.61 -15.13
CA LEU A 101 -5.77 21.67 -14.02
C LEU A 101 -4.63 21.72 -13.01
N THR A 102 -3.38 21.75 -13.48
CA THR A 102 -2.22 21.85 -12.58
C THR A 102 -2.22 23.17 -11.80
N GLY A 103 -2.54 24.29 -12.45
CA GLY A 103 -2.70 25.58 -11.77
C GLY A 103 -3.85 25.60 -10.74
N ALA A 104 -4.99 25.01 -11.09
CA ALA A 104 -6.15 24.92 -10.20
C ALA A 104 -5.86 24.04 -8.97
N VAL A 105 -5.18 22.89 -9.16
CA VAL A 105 -4.79 22.01 -8.05
C VAL A 105 -3.75 22.68 -7.16
N ILE A 106 -2.74 23.37 -7.72
CA ILE A 106 -1.76 24.14 -6.94
C ILE A 106 -2.46 25.23 -6.10
N ALA A 107 -3.40 25.98 -6.69
CA ALA A 107 -4.15 27.00 -5.95
C ALA A 107 -5.00 26.38 -4.83
N GLY A 108 -5.71 25.28 -5.11
CA GLY A 108 -6.46 24.54 -4.10
C GLY A 108 -5.59 24.02 -2.97
N ASP A 109 -4.43 23.45 -3.29
CA ASP A 109 -3.45 22.92 -2.33
C ASP A 109 -2.94 24.03 -1.39
N LEU A 110 -2.61 25.22 -1.94
CA LEU A 110 -2.22 26.39 -1.15
C LEU A 110 -3.36 26.92 -0.26
N ILE A 111 -4.61 26.91 -0.75
CA ILE A 111 -5.78 27.29 0.05
C ILE A 111 -5.93 26.31 1.23
N THR A 112 -5.82 25.00 0.98
CA THR A 112 -5.88 24.01 2.07
C THR A 112 -4.74 24.18 3.06
N LEU A 113 -3.52 24.47 2.59
CA LEU A 113 -2.37 24.75 3.46
C LEU A 113 -2.65 25.92 4.41
N ILE A 114 -3.13 27.04 3.87
CA ILE A 114 -3.42 28.23 4.65
C ILE A 114 -4.58 27.96 5.62
N ASN A 115 -5.65 27.29 5.16
CA ASN A 115 -6.80 27.00 6.03
C ASN A 115 -6.40 26.11 7.22
N THR A 116 -5.65 25.03 6.97
CA THR A 116 -5.16 24.13 8.03
C THR A 116 -4.19 24.85 8.98
N TYR A 117 -3.33 25.73 8.45
CA TYR A 117 -2.43 26.56 9.26
C TYR A 117 -3.22 27.51 10.18
N LEU A 118 -4.24 28.19 9.66
CA LEU A 118 -5.08 29.12 10.42
C LEU A 118 -5.91 28.43 11.51
N ASN A 119 -6.29 27.17 11.31
CA ASN A 119 -6.96 26.34 12.31
C ASN A 119 -6.00 25.78 13.39
N GLY A 120 -4.68 25.94 13.22
CA GLY A 120 -3.67 25.44 14.17
C GLY A 120 -3.41 23.93 14.09
N GLU A 121 -3.85 23.27 13.01
CA GLU A 121 -3.81 21.80 12.86
C GLU A 121 -2.63 21.31 11.99
N ILE A 122 -1.63 22.16 11.75
CA ILE A 122 -0.58 21.86 10.78
C ILE A 122 0.34 20.72 11.27
N SER A 123 0.29 19.59 10.58
CA SER A 123 1.20 18.46 10.83
C SER A 123 2.41 18.50 9.90
N VAL A 124 3.54 17.94 10.36
CA VAL A 124 4.76 17.80 9.55
C VAL A 124 4.46 17.01 8.27
N ARG A 125 3.64 15.95 8.36
CA ARG A 125 3.16 15.16 7.22
C ARG A 125 2.47 16.02 6.18
N PHE A 126 1.56 16.88 6.63
CA PHE A 126 0.76 17.71 5.76
C PHE A 126 1.62 18.69 4.97
N ILE A 127 2.60 19.33 5.62
CA ILE A 127 3.56 20.23 4.95
C ILE A 127 4.31 19.48 3.84
N TYR A 128 4.84 18.29 4.12
CA TYR A 128 5.57 17.51 3.11
C TYR A 128 4.67 17.06 1.96
N LYS A 129 3.38 16.78 2.21
CA LYS A 129 2.41 16.41 1.17
C LYS A 129 2.12 17.57 0.22
N VAL A 130 1.89 18.76 0.78
CA VAL A 130 1.70 20.01 0.04
C VAL A 130 2.96 20.31 -0.80
N LEU A 131 4.15 20.26 -0.18
CA LEU A 131 5.42 20.45 -0.92
C LEU A 131 5.60 19.44 -2.05
N ALA A 132 5.23 18.17 -1.84
CA ALA A 132 5.30 17.15 -2.88
C ALA A 132 4.37 17.48 -4.06
N ILE A 133 3.12 17.91 -3.81
CA ILE A 133 2.19 18.35 -4.86
C ILE A 133 2.76 19.55 -5.61
N LEU A 134 3.22 20.59 -4.92
CA LEU A 134 3.77 21.79 -5.53
C LEU A 134 4.98 21.48 -6.43
N ILE A 135 5.89 20.63 -5.99
CA ILE A 135 7.07 20.24 -6.78
C ILE A 135 6.64 19.44 -8.01
N ILE A 136 5.83 18.40 -7.85
CA ILE A 136 5.42 17.51 -8.94
C ILE A 136 4.62 18.30 -9.99
N LEU A 137 3.58 19.01 -9.57
CA LEU A 137 2.73 19.78 -10.48
C LEU A 137 3.46 21.00 -11.04
N GLY A 138 4.37 21.62 -10.29
CA GLY A 138 5.22 22.70 -10.77
C GLY A 138 6.14 22.27 -11.91
N VAL A 139 6.75 21.08 -11.81
CA VAL A 139 7.56 20.50 -12.90
C VAL A 139 6.71 20.23 -14.15
N VAL A 140 5.51 19.67 -13.99
CA VAL A 140 4.58 19.43 -15.11
C VAL A 140 4.13 20.75 -15.74
N PHE A 141 3.73 21.72 -14.93
CA PHE A 141 3.32 23.04 -15.39
C PHE A 141 4.44 23.73 -16.18
N ALA A 142 5.68 23.71 -15.64
CA ALA A 142 6.85 24.26 -16.33
C ALA A 142 7.14 23.53 -17.66
N TYR A 143 7.04 22.20 -17.69
CA TYR A 143 7.19 21.40 -18.91
C TYR A 143 6.18 21.81 -19.98
N TYR A 144 4.90 21.96 -19.63
CA TYR A 144 3.83 22.33 -20.57
C TYR A 144 3.88 23.81 -20.99
N ILE A 145 4.40 24.71 -20.15
CA ILE A 145 4.72 26.08 -20.55
C ILE A 145 5.81 26.06 -21.63
N LEU A 146 6.90 25.31 -21.40
CA LEU A 146 7.99 25.21 -22.37
C LEU A 146 7.54 24.52 -23.66
N GLU A 147 6.71 23.49 -23.59
CA GLU A 147 6.06 22.85 -24.75
C GLU A 147 5.31 23.87 -25.62
N LYS A 148 4.65 24.85 -24.98
CA LYS A 148 3.88 25.89 -25.66
C LYS A 148 4.76 27.00 -26.23
N ILE A 149 5.72 27.50 -25.44
CA ILE A 149 6.53 28.67 -25.81
C ILE A 149 7.70 28.29 -26.73
N ASN A 150 8.45 27.24 -26.36
CA ASN A 150 9.64 26.80 -27.08
C ASN A 150 9.75 25.26 -27.06
N PRO A 151 9.07 24.58 -28.00
CA PRO A 151 8.97 23.12 -28.01
C PRO A 151 10.32 22.40 -28.19
N ASP A 152 11.33 23.08 -28.75
CA ASP A 152 12.68 22.54 -28.98
C ASP A 152 13.70 22.97 -27.91
N SER A 153 13.24 23.59 -26.82
CA SER A 153 14.13 24.02 -25.73
C SER A 153 14.85 22.85 -25.05
N LYS A 154 16.15 23.03 -24.76
CA LYS A 154 16.92 22.10 -23.93
C LYS A 154 16.29 21.94 -22.54
N GLY A 155 15.74 23.01 -21.97
CA GLY A 155 15.06 23.00 -20.67
C GLY A 155 13.91 22.00 -20.60
N LYS A 156 13.08 21.90 -21.64
CA LYS A 156 12.00 20.90 -21.72
C LYS A 156 12.55 19.46 -21.70
N THR A 157 13.64 19.22 -22.43
CA THR A 157 14.29 17.90 -22.46
C THR A 157 14.86 17.56 -21.08
N VAL A 158 15.50 18.51 -20.41
CA VAL A 158 16.00 18.35 -19.03
C VAL A 158 14.85 18.03 -18.07
N LEU A 159 13.74 18.76 -18.11
CA LEU A 159 12.57 18.48 -17.25
C LEU A 159 11.97 17.09 -17.51
N SER A 160 11.93 16.64 -18.77
CA SER A 160 11.46 15.29 -19.11
C SER A 160 12.33 14.20 -18.49
N TYR A 161 13.66 14.32 -18.58
CA TYR A 161 14.58 13.36 -17.96
C TYR A 161 14.63 13.49 -16.44
N ALA A 162 14.48 14.69 -15.89
CA ALA A 162 14.36 14.92 -14.45
C ALA A 162 13.09 14.23 -13.90
N GLY A 163 11.95 14.35 -14.59
CA GLY A 163 10.72 13.64 -14.23
C GLY A 163 10.89 12.12 -14.27
N LEU A 164 11.56 11.58 -15.29
CA LEU A 164 11.88 10.16 -15.35
C LEU A 164 12.79 9.72 -14.20
N ALA A 165 13.83 10.50 -13.89
CA ALA A 165 14.73 10.22 -12.79
C ALA A 165 14.00 10.22 -11.44
N ILE A 166 13.07 11.17 -11.22
CA ILE A 166 12.22 11.20 -10.03
C ILE A 166 11.37 9.93 -9.94
N VAL A 167 10.70 9.52 -11.02
CA VAL A 167 9.89 8.29 -11.03
C VAL A 167 10.76 7.07 -10.67
N VAL A 168 11.91 6.91 -11.31
CA VAL A 168 12.81 5.78 -11.07
C VAL A 168 13.31 5.80 -9.62
N ALA A 169 13.70 6.97 -9.11
CA ALA A 169 14.11 7.13 -7.72
C ALA A 169 12.99 6.79 -6.75
N SER A 170 11.76 7.25 -7.00
CA SER A 170 10.58 6.92 -6.21
C SER A 170 10.29 5.42 -6.20
N ILE A 171 10.42 4.72 -7.33
CA ILE A 171 10.25 3.26 -7.39
C ILE A 171 11.31 2.56 -6.53
N ILE A 172 12.57 2.96 -6.64
CA ILE A 172 13.67 2.40 -5.85
C ILE A 172 13.42 2.61 -4.35
N VAL A 173 13.07 3.84 -3.95
CA VAL A 173 12.74 4.17 -2.55
C VAL A 173 11.54 3.35 -2.07
N GLY A 174 10.57 3.08 -2.94
CA GLY A 174 9.42 2.25 -2.60
C GLY A 174 9.78 0.79 -2.32
N PHE A 175 10.66 0.19 -3.12
CA PHE A 175 11.19 -1.15 -2.84
C PHE A 175 12.04 -1.20 -1.57
N ILE A 176 12.78 -0.13 -1.26
CA ILE A 176 13.54 -0.04 0.01
C ILE A 176 12.57 0.06 1.20
N THR A 177 11.50 0.83 1.07
CA THR A 177 10.55 1.10 2.16
C THR A 177 9.70 -0.12 2.49
N VAL A 178 9.15 -0.80 1.47
CA VAL A 178 8.28 -1.98 1.66
C VAL A 178 9.05 -3.29 1.68
N GLY A 179 10.27 -3.31 1.14
CA GLY A 179 11.06 -4.51 0.96
C GLY A 179 10.69 -5.29 -0.30
N SER A 180 11.43 -6.37 -0.54
CA SER A 180 11.28 -7.20 -1.74
C SER A 180 9.98 -8.02 -1.72
N PRO A 181 9.53 -8.54 -2.88
CA PRO A 181 8.40 -9.48 -2.95
C PRO A 181 8.56 -10.69 -2.02
N THR A 182 9.79 -11.19 -1.85
CA THR A 182 10.09 -12.27 -0.89
C THR A 182 9.85 -11.84 0.55
N LYS A 183 10.26 -10.64 0.95
CA LYS A 183 9.95 -10.09 2.28
C LYS A 183 8.43 -10.03 2.49
N GLN A 184 7.69 -9.55 1.49
CA GLN A 184 6.23 -9.45 1.56
C GLN A 184 5.53 -10.81 1.65
N ARG A 185 6.05 -11.84 0.95
CA ARG A 185 5.53 -13.21 1.07
C ARG A 185 5.78 -13.79 2.46
N ASN A 186 6.98 -13.57 3.01
CA ASN A 186 7.34 -14.02 4.35
C ASN A 186 6.47 -13.36 5.43
N ILE A 187 6.17 -12.06 5.29
CA ILE A 187 5.22 -11.37 6.19
C ILE A 187 3.84 -12.03 6.15
N ARG A 188 3.35 -12.44 4.96
CA ARG A 188 2.06 -13.12 4.85
C ARG A 188 2.06 -14.50 5.51
N PHE A 189 3.13 -15.27 5.36
CA PHE A 189 3.27 -16.54 6.07
C PHE A 189 3.32 -16.32 7.59
N ASP A 190 4.07 -15.34 8.06
CA ASP A 190 4.14 -15.01 9.48
C ASP A 190 2.78 -14.53 10.04
N ASN A 191 2.03 -13.72 9.28
CA ASN A 191 0.66 -13.32 9.66
C ASN A 191 -0.30 -14.52 9.71
N GLN A 192 -0.18 -15.47 8.75
CA GLN A 192 -0.97 -16.69 8.77
C GLN A 192 -0.62 -17.57 9.98
N ARG A 193 0.67 -17.72 10.29
CA ARG A 193 1.14 -18.42 11.51
C ARG A 193 0.54 -17.79 12.78
N ILE A 194 0.50 -16.46 12.89
CA ILE A 194 -0.17 -15.78 14.02
C ILE A 194 -1.66 -16.16 14.08
N SER A 195 -2.37 -16.13 12.94
CA SER A 195 -3.80 -16.51 12.89
C SER A 195 -4.02 -17.97 13.30
N ASP A 196 -3.12 -18.86 12.89
CA ASP A 196 -3.17 -20.27 13.22
C ASP A 196 -2.94 -20.48 14.72
N LEU A 197 -1.93 -19.82 15.30
CA LEU A 197 -1.67 -19.88 16.74
C LEU A 197 -2.83 -19.31 17.57
N GLN A 198 -3.51 -18.26 17.10
CA GLN A 198 -4.71 -17.72 17.73
C GLN A 198 -5.89 -18.71 17.68
N THR A 199 -6.01 -19.43 16.57
CA THR A 199 -7.01 -20.49 16.39
C THR A 199 -6.74 -21.67 17.33
N ILE A 200 -5.48 -22.13 17.39
CA ILE A 200 -5.03 -23.18 18.30
C ILE A 200 -5.29 -22.77 19.76
N GLN A 201 -4.91 -21.54 20.14
CA GLN A 201 -5.15 -21.01 21.48
C GLN A 201 -6.64 -21.06 21.83
N SER A 202 -7.52 -20.63 20.92
CA SER A 202 -8.97 -20.64 21.11
C SER A 202 -9.51 -22.07 21.30
N ASN A 203 -9.02 -23.03 20.50
CA ASN A 203 -9.41 -24.43 20.61
C ASN A 203 -8.92 -25.08 21.91
N VAL A 204 -7.69 -24.79 22.34
CA VAL A 204 -7.14 -25.26 23.62
C VAL A 204 -7.98 -24.75 24.79
N VAL A 205 -8.30 -23.44 24.80
CA VAL A 205 -9.14 -22.83 25.84
C VAL A 205 -10.52 -23.46 25.85
N SER A 206 -11.15 -23.63 24.68
CA SER A 206 -12.48 -24.26 24.57
C SER A 206 -12.47 -25.70 25.09
N SER A 207 -11.48 -26.52 24.71
CA SER A 207 -11.34 -27.89 25.22
C SER A 207 -11.15 -27.92 26.74
N TRP A 208 -10.37 -26.98 27.29
CA TRP A 208 -10.18 -26.88 28.74
C TRP A 208 -11.49 -26.50 29.44
N GLN A 209 -12.28 -25.56 28.90
CA GLN A 209 -13.58 -25.19 29.47
C GLN A 209 -14.58 -26.35 29.48
N GLN A 210 -14.49 -27.26 28.51
CA GLN A 210 -15.39 -28.42 28.41
C GLN A 210 -14.97 -29.59 29.29
N LYS A 211 -13.66 -29.90 29.36
CA LYS A 211 -13.13 -31.12 29.99
C LYS A 211 -12.43 -30.88 31.33
N GLY A 212 -12.18 -29.62 31.69
CA GLY A 212 -11.43 -29.24 32.90
C GLY A 212 -9.93 -29.53 32.85
N LYS A 213 -9.41 -30.02 31.72
CA LYS A 213 -8.00 -30.41 31.54
C LYS A 213 -7.47 -29.92 30.20
N LEU A 214 -6.20 -29.51 30.18
CA LEU A 214 -5.50 -29.17 28.95
C LEU A 214 -5.34 -30.42 28.06
N PRO A 215 -5.45 -30.28 26.72
CA PRO A 215 -5.23 -31.39 25.79
C PRO A 215 -3.77 -31.87 25.88
N ALA A 216 -3.54 -33.19 25.82
CA ALA A 216 -2.18 -33.73 25.91
C ALA A 216 -1.39 -33.43 24.62
N LYS A 217 -2.07 -33.43 23.47
CA LYS A 217 -1.51 -33.10 22.15
C LYS A 217 -2.48 -32.27 21.34
N LEU A 218 -1.96 -31.50 20.38
CA LEU A 218 -2.80 -30.73 19.45
C LEU A 218 -3.71 -31.63 18.61
N SER A 219 -3.28 -32.85 18.29
CA SER A 219 -4.10 -33.84 17.57
C SER A 219 -5.41 -34.18 18.29
N ASP A 220 -5.44 -34.05 19.62
CA ASP A 220 -6.61 -34.40 20.44
C ASP A 220 -7.73 -33.34 20.31
N LEU A 221 -7.42 -32.19 19.70
CA LEU A 221 -8.36 -31.13 19.39
C LEU A 221 -9.02 -31.31 18.01
N ASN A 222 -8.55 -32.24 17.18
CA ASN A 222 -9.18 -32.53 15.91
C ASN A 222 -10.52 -33.23 16.14
N ASP A 223 -11.58 -32.68 15.56
CA ASP A 223 -12.92 -33.26 15.64
C ASP A 223 -13.62 -33.15 14.28
N ALA A 224 -13.73 -34.28 13.60
CA ALA A 224 -14.38 -34.37 12.29
C ALA A 224 -15.88 -34.08 12.35
N LEU A 225 -16.54 -34.29 13.50
CA LEU A 225 -17.98 -34.05 13.67
C LEU A 225 -18.29 -32.56 13.78
N TYR A 226 -17.36 -31.78 14.32
CA TYR A 226 -17.47 -30.31 14.42
C TYR A 226 -16.67 -29.56 13.34
N GLY A 227 -16.03 -30.29 12.41
CA GLY A 227 -15.20 -29.69 11.36
C GLY A 227 -13.94 -29.00 11.89
N VAL A 228 -13.52 -29.32 13.11
CA VAL A 228 -12.33 -28.74 13.74
C VAL A 228 -11.11 -29.50 13.26
N SER A 229 -10.26 -28.82 12.50
CA SER A 229 -8.94 -29.31 12.14
C SER A 229 -7.90 -28.30 12.59
N ILE A 230 -6.86 -28.77 13.27
CA ILE A 230 -5.77 -27.92 13.70
C ILE A 230 -4.95 -27.49 12.47
N PRO A 231 -4.75 -26.17 12.28
CA PRO A 231 -3.94 -25.67 11.17
C PRO A 231 -2.49 -26.14 11.31
N LYS A 232 -1.82 -26.26 10.16
CA LYS A 232 -0.39 -26.59 10.05
C LYS A 232 0.36 -25.41 9.47
N ASP A 233 1.68 -25.40 9.60
CA ASP A 233 2.50 -24.33 9.07
C ASP A 233 2.26 -24.17 7.55
N PRO A 234 1.92 -22.96 7.07
CA PRO A 234 1.53 -22.74 5.68
C PRO A 234 2.71 -22.86 4.68
N GLU A 235 3.95 -22.87 5.15
CA GLU A 235 5.14 -22.95 4.30
C GLU A 235 5.60 -24.40 4.08
N ASP A 236 5.64 -25.22 5.13
CA ASP A 236 6.19 -26.58 5.10
C ASP A 236 5.22 -27.67 5.57
N SER A 237 4.00 -27.32 5.95
CA SER A 237 2.97 -28.24 6.47
C SER A 237 3.39 -28.99 7.73
N SER A 238 4.38 -28.49 8.48
CA SER A 238 4.75 -29.03 9.79
C SER A 238 3.70 -28.70 10.85
N ASP A 239 3.62 -29.53 11.89
CA ASP A 239 2.73 -29.27 13.02
C ASP A 239 3.34 -28.18 13.92
N TYR A 240 2.49 -27.27 14.43
CA TYR A 240 2.93 -26.27 15.40
C TYR A 240 3.37 -26.92 16.72
N VAL A 241 4.33 -26.28 17.40
CA VAL A 241 4.83 -26.78 18.68
C VAL A 241 3.88 -26.39 19.79
N TYR A 242 3.49 -27.37 20.61
CA TYR A 242 2.64 -27.18 21.78
C TYR A 242 3.26 -27.86 23.00
N ASN A 243 3.45 -27.10 24.07
CA ASN A 243 4.01 -27.59 25.33
C ASN A 243 3.10 -27.20 26.49
N ILE A 244 2.83 -28.16 27.38
CA ILE A 244 2.17 -27.88 28.66
C ILE A 244 3.24 -27.41 29.65
N LYS A 245 3.03 -26.25 30.29
CA LYS A 245 3.95 -25.67 31.29
C LYS A 245 3.43 -25.82 32.73
N GLY A 246 2.15 -26.15 32.90
CA GLY A 246 1.50 -26.41 34.17
C GLY A 246 0.02 -26.73 33.97
N ASP A 247 -0.74 -26.90 35.05
CA ASP A 247 -2.13 -27.37 35.01
C ASP A 247 -3.09 -26.47 34.21
N LYS A 248 -2.75 -25.17 34.11
CA LYS A 248 -3.53 -24.14 33.41
C LYS A 248 -2.66 -23.30 32.49
N SER A 249 -1.42 -23.70 32.26
CA SER A 249 -0.44 -22.95 31.47
C SER A 249 0.07 -23.79 30.33
N PHE A 250 0.04 -23.24 29.14
CA PHE A 250 0.53 -23.87 27.92
C PHE A 250 1.31 -22.87 27.08
N GLU A 251 2.09 -23.39 26.15
CA GLU A 251 2.92 -22.63 25.24
C GLU A 251 2.67 -23.12 23.83
N VAL A 252 2.47 -22.17 22.90
CA VAL A 252 2.36 -22.45 21.46
C VAL A 252 3.48 -21.72 20.73
N CYS A 253 4.17 -22.40 19.82
CA CYS A 253 5.29 -21.82 19.09
C CYS A 253 5.15 -22.01 17.59
N ALA A 254 5.69 -21.04 16.85
CA ALA A 254 5.89 -21.11 15.42
C ALA A 254 7.28 -20.58 15.05
N LYS A 255 7.77 -20.98 13.88
CA LYS A 255 9.02 -20.46 13.33
C LYS A 255 8.70 -19.29 12.41
N PHE A 256 9.02 -18.08 12.83
CA PHE A 256 8.78 -16.87 12.07
C PHE A 256 9.97 -16.53 11.17
N SER A 257 9.67 -16.00 9.99
CA SER A 257 10.67 -15.64 9.00
C SER A 257 11.30 -14.29 9.31
N LEU A 258 10.49 -13.36 9.81
CA LEU A 258 10.85 -11.97 10.05
C LEU A 258 10.45 -11.54 11.46
N LYS A 259 11.10 -10.48 11.95
CA LYS A 259 10.66 -9.78 13.15
C LYS A 259 9.36 -9.01 12.85
N THR A 260 8.45 -8.94 13.83
CA THR A 260 7.26 -8.09 13.73
C THR A 260 7.64 -6.61 13.54
N GLU A 261 7.11 -5.98 12.50
CA GLU A 261 7.34 -4.57 12.21
C GLU A 261 6.18 -3.72 12.72
N ASP A 262 6.47 -2.60 13.40
CA ASP A 262 5.43 -1.67 13.85
C ASP A 262 5.02 -0.72 12.72
N THR A 263 3.82 -0.95 12.21
CA THR A 263 3.18 -0.17 11.14
C THR A 263 2.08 0.76 11.67
N LYS A 264 1.82 0.77 12.98
CA LYS A 264 0.78 1.61 13.57
C LYS A 264 1.15 3.08 13.44
N GLY A 265 0.18 3.91 13.06
CA GLY A 265 0.41 5.33 12.87
C GLY A 265 1.18 5.68 11.60
N LYS A 266 1.63 4.71 10.80
CA LYS A 266 2.33 4.94 9.53
C LYS A 266 1.41 4.95 8.31
N GLY A 267 0.12 4.68 8.49
CA GLY A 267 -0.88 4.69 7.42
C GLY A 267 -1.49 6.08 7.16
N ALA A 268 -2.55 6.10 6.34
CA ALA A 268 -3.41 7.27 6.14
C ALA A 268 -4.38 7.49 7.31
N TYR A 269 -4.93 8.70 7.44
CA TYR A 269 -6.01 9.00 8.37
C TYR A 269 -7.32 8.35 7.87
N GLY A 270 -8.13 7.80 8.79
CA GLY A 270 -9.43 7.22 8.44
C GLY A 270 -9.39 5.89 7.66
N ALA A 271 -8.20 5.32 7.43
CA ALA A 271 -8.02 4.01 6.80
C ALA A 271 -8.39 2.86 7.75
N GLY A 272 -9.64 2.82 8.21
CA GLY A 272 -10.23 1.71 8.96
C GLY A 272 -10.90 0.66 8.08
N TYR A 273 -11.06 0.93 6.77
CA TYR A 273 -11.75 0.03 5.86
C TYR A 273 -11.02 -0.03 4.50
N SER A 274 -9.93 -0.80 4.46
CA SER A 274 -9.40 -1.30 3.18
C SER A 274 -10.40 -2.30 2.61
N TYR A 275 -10.93 -2.02 1.42
CA TYR A 275 -11.82 -2.92 0.65
C TYR A 275 -11.06 -4.05 -0.06
N ASP A 276 -9.75 -4.19 0.15
CA ASP A 276 -8.98 -5.27 -0.46
C ASP A 276 -8.88 -6.47 0.50
N THR A 277 -9.78 -7.43 0.33
CA THR A 277 -9.81 -8.70 1.07
C THR A 277 -8.74 -9.69 0.60
N SER A 278 -7.93 -9.37 -0.42
CA SER A 278 -6.85 -10.24 -0.91
C SER A 278 -5.54 -10.14 -0.12
N TYR A 279 -5.43 -9.17 0.79
CA TYR A 279 -4.26 -9.05 1.67
C TYR A 279 -4.67 -9.21 3.12
N PRO A 280 -4.02 -10.11 3.88
CA PRO A 280 -4.32 -10.25 5.30
C PRO A 280 -4.08 -8.91 5.97
N ILE A 281 -5.13 -8.40 6.63
CA ILE A 281 -5.05 -7.22 7.49
C ILE A 281 -3.94 -7.51 8.50
N TYR A 282 -2.91 -6.66 8.53
CA TYR A 282 -1.92 -6.69 9.60
C TYR A 282 -2.70 -6.67 10.91
N ALA A 283 -2.59 -7.74 11.70
CA ALA A 283 -3.32 -7.87 12.96
C ALA A 283 -2.94 -6.70 13.87
N GLY A 284 -3.79 -5.68 13.86
CA GLY A 284 -3.57 -4.43 14.56
C GLY A 284 -3.36 -4.69 16.04
N ASP A 285 -2.38 -4.00 16.61
CA ASP A 285 -2.06 -3.94 18.04
C ASP A 285 -2.10 -5.28 18.78
N THR A 286 -1.51 -6.31 18.18
CA THR A 286 -1.24 -7.56 18.90
C THR A 286 0.08 -7.44 19.65
N ALA A 287 0.18 -6.51 20.61
CA ALA A 287 1.32 -6.50 21.55
C ALA A 287 1.60 -7.91 22.13
N ASN A 288 0.53 -8.71 22.27
CA ASN A 288 0.55 -10.09 22.73
C ASN A 288 1.13 -11.14 21.75
N TRP A 289 1.34 -10.80 20.48
CA TRP A 289 1.86 -11.68 19.42
C TRP A 289 3.12 -11.12 18.73
N LYS A 290 3.78 -10.11 19.31
CA LYS A 290 5.07 -9.63 18.81
C LYS A 290 6.13 -10.72 18.92
N HIS A 291 6.92 -10.90 17.86
CA HIS A 291 7.98 -11.90 17.78
C HIS A 291 9.22 -11.36 17.06
N GLU A 292 10.36 -12.01 17.33
CA GLU A 292 11.57 -11.90 16.53
C GLU A 292 11.55 -12.91 15.37
N ALA A 293 12.54 -12.83 14.48
CA ALA A 293 12.75 -13.89 13.50
C ALA A 293 13.27 -15.16 14.19
N GLY A 294 12.87 -16.33 13.69
CA GLY A 294 13.19 -17.63 14.25
C GLY A 294 12.05 -18.24 15.07
N LEU A 295 12.37 -19.22 15.90
CA LEU A 295 11.39 -19.88 16.76
C LEU A 295 10.94 -18.92 17.87
N ALA A 296 9.66 -18.57 17.89
CA ALA A 296 9.06 -17.79 18.97
C ALA A 296 7.91 -18.56 19.60
N CYS A 297 7.89 -18.55 20.93
CA CYS A 297 6.94 -19.28 21.76
C CYS A 297 6.11 -18.30 22.61
N PHE A 298 4.81 -18.52 22.64
CA PHE A 298 3.87 -17.70 23.39
C PHE A 298 3.27 -18.51 24.53
N THR A 299 3.71 -18.23 25.74
CA THR A 299 3.11 -18.81 26.94
C THR A 299 1.79 -18.12 27.26
N ARG A 300 0.76 -18.93 27.55
CA ARG A 300 -0.59 -18.52 27.94
C ARG A 300 -1.00 -19.24 29.20
N THR A 301 -1.58 -18.49 30.14
CA THR A 301 -2.14 -19.03 31.38
C THR A 301 -3.63 -18.75 31.38
N ILE A 302 -4.43 -19.81 31.55
CA ILE A 302 -5.88 -19.71 31.62
C ILE A 302 -6.24 -19.20 33.02
N ASP A 303 -6.95 -18.07 33.04
CA ASP A 303 -7.56 -17.48 34.23
C ASP A 303 -8.98 -18.08 34.40
N PRO A 304 -9.21 -18.97 35.38
CA PRO A 304 -10.49 -19.64 35.57
C PRO A 304 -11.66 -18.70 35.88
N ASP A 305 -11.38 -17.53 36.46
CA ASP A 305 -12.42 -16.56 36.80
C ASP A 305 -12.96 -15.88 35.53
N LYS A 306 -12.09 -15.69 34.53
CA LYS A 306 -12.47 -15.12 33.22
C LYS A 306 -12.98 -16.18 32.26
N PHE A 307 -12.44 -17.39 32.33
CA PHE A 307 -12.83 -18.52 31.50
C PHE A 307 -13.29 -19.65 32.44
N PRO A 308 -14.55 -19.66 32.89
CA PRO A 308 -15.05 -20.72 33.76
C PRO A 308 -15.29 -22.02 32.99
N LEU A 309 -15.30 -23.14 33.72
CA LEU A 309 -15.72 -24.43 33.19
C LEU A 309 -17.21 -24.41 32.83
N ASN A 310 -17.56 -25.12 31.77
CA ASN A 310 -18.94 -25.23 31.34
C ASN A 310 -19.69 -26.24 32.23
N LYS A 311 -20.35 -25.73 33.27
CA LYS A 311 -21.14 -26.50 34.25
C LYS A 311 -22.27 -27.35 33.64
N SER A 312 -22.67 -27.09 32.39
CA SER A 312 -23.68 -27.91 31.70
C SER A 312 -23.16 -29.29 31.27
N LEU A 313 -21.84 -29.52 31.32
CA LEU A 313 -21.18 -30.78 30.97
C LEU A 313 -20.73 -31.58 32.20
N GLU A 314 -20.95 -31.08 33.42
CA GLU A 314 -20.77 -31.88 34.63
C GLU A 314 -21.85 -32.97 34.68
N PRO A 315 -21.51 -34.24 34.99
CA PRO A 315 -22.52 -35.27 35.21
C PRO A 315 -23.47 -34.77 36.30
N ARG A 316 -24.77 -34.65 35.99
CA ARG A 316 -25.77 -34.44 37.04
C ARG A 316 -25.79 -35.70 37.89
N GLU A 317 -25.41 -35.56 39.15
CA GLU A 317 -25.58 -36.59 40.19
C GLU A 317 -27.05 -36.99 40.34
#